data_AF-A0A1Y1IDU9-F1
#
_entry.id   AF-A0A1Y1IDU9-F1
#
_cell.length_a   1.000
_cell.length_b   1.000
_cell.length_c   1.000
_cell.angle_alpha   90.00
_cell.angle_beta   90.00
_cell.angle_gamma   90.00
#
_symmetry.space_group_name_H-M   'P 1'
#
loop_
_entity.id
_entity.type
_entity.pdbx_description
1 polymer ?
#
loop_
_entity_poly.entity_id
_entity_poly.type
_entity_poly.pdbx_seq_one_letter_code
_entity_poly.pdbx_strand_id
1 'polypeptide(L)'
;MAFILEYSEHMIRRWMEDPKERDEKSRQHLYEMRDRCEKLKATWAQPVKPYGFWTTEAHHQKYYADLKESGMLGRRDGYEAVEKSLR
;
A
#
# COMPACT_ATOMS: atom_id res chain seq x y z
N MET A 1 -47.05 23.33 34.17
CA MET A 1 -45.88 23.17 33.28
C MET A 1 -45.25 21.77 33.34
N ALA A 2 -45.48 20.97 34.38
CA ALA A 2 -44.91 19.61 34.50
C ALA A 2 -45.43 18.61 33.45
N PHE A 3 -46.74 18.60 33.16
CA PHE A 3 -47.34 17.64 32.23
C PHE A 3 -46.82 17.74 30.78
N ILE A 4 -46.61 18.95 30.28
CA ILE A 4 -46.07 19.15 28.92
C ILE A 4 -44.61 18.70 28.84
N LEU A 5 -43.85 18.88 29.93
CA LEU A 5 -42.45 18.47 30.03
C LEU A 5 -42.30 16.95 30.10
N GLU A 6 -43.14 16.27 30.90
CA GLU A 6 -43.15 14.81 31.00
C GLU A 6 -43.60 14.15 29.69
N TYR A 7 -44.62 14.73 29.04
CA TYR A 7 -45.09 14.25 27.75
C TYR A 7 -44.01 14.40 26.66
N SER A 8 -43.34 15.55 26.62
CA SER A 8 -42.27 15.79 25.63
C SER A 8 -41.05 14.89 25.88
N GLU A 9 -40.65 14.65 27.14
CA GLU A 9 -39.61 13.67 27.47
C GLU A 9 -39.97 12.26 27.00
N HIS A 10 -41.20 11.80 27.25
CA HIS A 10 -41.62 10.46 26.85
C HIS A 10 -41.67 10.30 25.33
N MET A 11 -42.07 11.37 24.63
CA MET A 11 -42.09 11.41 23.17
C MET A 11 -40.67 11.37 22.60
N ILE A 12 -39.74 12.16 23.16
CA ILE A 12 -38.32 12.16 22.77
C ILE A 12 -37.69 10.79 22.99
N ARG A 13 -37.95 10.13 24.12
CA ARG A 13 -37.43 8.78 24.42
C ARG A 13 -37.94 7.70 23.46
N ARG A 14 -39.16 7.85 22.92
CA ARG A 14 -39.69 6.96 21.87
C ARG A 14 -39.13 7.23 20.48
N TRP A 15 -38.68 8.45 20.24
CA TRP A 15 -38.07 8.87 18.97
C TRP A 15 -36.56 8.61 18.92
N MET A 16 -35.93 8.32 20.06
CA MET A 16 -34.54 7.89 20.11
C MET A 16 -34.39 6.45 19.59
N GLU A 17 -33.34 6.23 18.81
CA GLU A 17 -32.95 4.91 18.32
C GLU A 17 -32.62 3.97 19.49
N ASP A 18 -32.99 2.69 19.38
CA ASP A 18 -32.68 1.69 20.42
C ASP A 18 -31.15 1.59 20.57
N PRO A 19 -30.59 1.71 21.80
CA PRO A 19 -29.17 1.58 22.06
C PRO A 19 -28.55 0.29 21.49
N LYS A 20 -29.32 -0.80 21.41
CA LYS A 20 -28.85 -2.08 20.87
C LYS A 20 -28.70 -2.01 19.36
N GLU A 21 -29.66 -1.45 18.65
CA GLU A 21 -29.59 -1.27 17.19
C GLU A 21 -28.41 -0.38 16.81
N ARG A 22 -28.14 0.66 17.61
CA ARG A 22 -26.97 1.53 17.41
C ARG A 22 -25.64 0.80 17.58
N ASP A 23 -25.52 -0.05 18.60
CA ASP A 23 -24.32 -0.86 18.82
C ASP A 23 -24.14 -1.89 17.70
N GLU A 24 -25.22 -2.54 17.27
CA GLU A 24 -25.20 -3.48 16.15
C GLU A 24 -24.75 -2.81 14.85
N LYS A 25 -25.28 -1.63 14.51
CA LYS A 25 -24.84 -0.85 13.34
C LYS A 25 -23.36 -0.48 13.42
N SER A 26 -22.88 -0.09 14.60
CA SER A 26 -21.47 0.26 14.80
C SER A 26 -20.57 -0.96 14.61
N ARG A 27 -20.98 -2.12 15.11
CA ARG A 27 -20.23 -3.39 14.94
C ARG A 27 -20.24 -3.88 13.51
N GLN A 28 -21.39 -3.79 12.82
CA GLN A 28 -21.49 -4.10 11.39
C GLN A 28 -20.51 -3.24 10.57
N HIS A 29 -20.48 -1.93 10.84
CA HIS A 29 -19.55 -1.03 10.16
C HIS A 29 -18.08 -1.42 10.38
N LEU A 30 -17.70 -1.78 11.61
CA LEU A 30 -16.35 -2.24 11.92
C LEU A 30 -15.98 -3.54 11.18
N TYR A 31 -16.91 -4.50 11.10
CA TYR A 31 -16.68 -5.74 10.36
C TYR A 31 -16.56 -5.50 8.85
N GLU A 32 -17.41 -4.64 8.27
CA GLU A 32 -17.28 -4.27 6.87
C GLU A 32 -15.93 -3.59 6.57
N MET A 33 -15.46 -2.71 7.45
CA MET A 33 -14.15 -2.09 7.32
C MET A 33 -13.02 -3.12 7.37
N ARG A 34 -13.09 -4.07 8.31
CA ARG A 34 -12.10 -5.16 8.41
C ARG A 34 -12.03 -5.95 7.10
N ASP A 35 -13.19 -6.34 6.55
CA ASP A 35 -13.27 -7.18 5.35
C ASP A 35 -12.76 -6.42 4.10
N ARG A 36 -12.99 -5.10 4.02
CA ARG A 36 -12.40 -4.25 2.98
C ARG A 36 -10.87 -4.21 3.09
N CYS A 37 -10.33 -4.14 4.30
CA CYS A 37 -8.89 -4.11 4.53
C CYS A 37 -8.21 -5.45 4.23
N GLU A 38 -8.87 -6.60 4.38
CA GLU A 38 -8.28 -7.91 4.05
C GLU A 38 -7.92 -8.02 2.57
N LYS A 39 -8.79 -7.56 1.67
CA LYS A 39 -8.50 -7.56 0.22
C LYS A 39 -7.28 -6.70 -0.11
N LEU A 40 -7.20 -5.51 0.48
CA LEU A 40 -6.07 -4.61 0.29
C LEU A 40 -4.76 -5.23 0.81
N LYS A 41 -4.80 -5.84 2.00
CA LYS A 41 -3.65 -6.54 2.59
C LYS A 41 -3.20 -7.71 1.72
N ALA A 42 -4.13 -8.46 1.15
CA ALA A 42 -3.80 -9.55 0.23
C ALA A 42 -3.08 -9.04 -1.03
N THR A 43 -3.55 -7.94 -1.63
CA THR A 43 -2.87 -7.30 -2.77
C THR A 43 -1.50 -6.74 -2.37
N TRP A 44 -1.36 -6.14 -1.19
CA TRP A 44 -0.08 -5.61 -0.71
C TRP A 44 0.92 -6.69 -0.31
N ALA A 45 0.45 -7.85 0.15
CA ALA A 45 1.32 -8.98 0.46
C ALA A 45 1.95 -9.57 -0.82
N GLN A 46 1.34 -9.35 -1.99
CA GLN A 46 1.93 -9.76 -3.25
C GLN A 46 3.12 -8.87 -3.61
N PRO A 47 4.31 -9.46 -3.84
CA PRO A 47 5.48 -8.67 -4.20
C PRO A 47 5.25 -8.03 -5.58
N VAL A 48 5.38 -6.70 -5.66
CA VAL A 48 5.25 -5.93 -6.92
C VAL A 48 6.21 -6.46 -8.00
N LYS A 49 7.36 -6.98 -7.57
CA LYS A 49 8.40 -7.58 -8.39
C LYS A 49 8.83 -8.89 -7.74
N PRO A 50 8.84 -10.03 -8.46
CA PRO A 50 9.29 -11.30 -7.90
C PRO A 50 10.75 -11.21 -7.45
N TYR A 51 11.16 -12.09 -6.54
CA TYR A 51 12.56 -12.21 -6.17
C TYR A 51 13.40 -12.50 -7.43
N GLY A 52 14.53 -11.82 -7.57
CA GLY A 52 15.35 -11.90 -8.77
C GLY A 52 14.80 -11.12 -9.97
N PHE A 53 13.78 -10.28 -9.81
CA PHE A 53 13.35 -9.34 -10.87
C PHE A 53 14.53 -8.50 -11.37
N TRP A 54 15.38 -8.00 -10.47
CA TRP A 54 16.57 -7.25 -10.86
C TRP A 54 17.64 -8.10 -11.54
N THR A 55 17.62 -9.42 -11.33
CA THR A 55 18.53 -10.37 -12.00
C THR A 55 18.03 -10.84 -13.36
N THR A 56 16.84 -10.42 -13.80
CA THR A 56 16.29 -10.80 -15.10
C THR A 56 17.19 -10.29 -16.21
N GLU A 57 17.42 -11.12 -17.22
CA GLU A 57 18.34 -10.84 -18.33
C GLU A 57 18.03 -9.52 -19.03
N ALA A 58 16.74 -9.16 -19.18
CA ALA A 58 16.31 -7.89 -19.78
C ALA A 58 16.83 -6.65 -19.02
N HIS A 59 16.94 -6.71 -17.69
CA HIS A 59 17.44 -5.60 -16.88
C HIS A 59 18.97 -5.52 -16.87
N HIS A 60 19.65 -6.64 -17.16
CA HIS A 60 21.10 -6.71 -17.25
C HIS A 60 21.63 -6.65 -18.69
N GLN A 61 20.76 -6.66 -19.70
CA GLN A 61 21.16 -6.70 -21.11
C GLN A 61 22.09 -5.54 -21.48
N LYS A 62 21.75 -4.33 -21.03
CA LYS A 62 22.60 -3.15 -21.25
C LYS A 62 23.96 -3.31 -20.55
N TYR A 63 23.96 -3.75 -19.30
CA TYR A 63 25.20 -3.97 -18.54
C TYR A 63 26.10 -5.00 -19.23
N TYR A 64 25.55 -6.11 -19.70
CA TYR A 64 26.30 -7.13 -20.43
C TYR A 64 26.77 -6.66 -21.81
N ALA A 65 25.98 -5.83 -22.50
CA ALA A 65 26.40 -5.20 -23.76
C ALA A 65 27.56 -4.22 -23.52
N ASP A 66 27.43 -3.33 -22.54
CA ASP A 66 28.47 -2.37 -22.16
C ASP A 66 29.76 -3.08 -21.69
N LEU A 67 29.65 -4.19 -20.96
CA LEU A 67 30.78 -5.03 -20.54
C LEU A 67 31.49 -5.71 -21.72
N LYS A 68 30.76 -6.10 -22.77
CA LYS A 68 31.36 -6.64 -24.00
C LYS A 68 31.99 -5.55 -24.86
N GLU A 69 31.47 -4.33 -24.77
CA GLU A 69 31.94 -3.16 -25.49
C GLU A 69 33.09 -2.41 -24.79
N SER A 70 33.35 -2.69 -23.51
CA SER A 70 34.52 -2.14 -22.82
C SER A 70 35.80 -2.70 -23.43
N GLY A 71 36.72 -1.80 -23.80
CA GLY A 71 37.98 -2.14 -24.46
C GLY A 71 37.91 -2.29 -25.99
N MET A 72 36.76 -2.04 -26.64
CA MET A 72 36.72 -1.96 -28.10
C MET A 72 37.45 -0.71 -28.61
N LEU A 73 38.22 -0.87 -29.70
CA LEU A 73 39.00 0.21 -30.30
C LEU A 73 38.09 1.39 -30.71
N GLY A 74 38.35 2.58 -30.15
CA GLY A 74 37.58 3.80 -30.45
C GLY A 74 36.47 4.15 -29.45
N ARG A 75 36.20 3.31 -28.44
CA ARG A 75 35.34 3.66 -27.30
C ARG A 75 36.19 3.92 -26.04
N ARG A 76 35.87 4.98 -25.29
CA ARG A 76 36.54 5.30 -24.04
C ARG A 76 35.75 4.69 -22.90
N ASP A 77 36.32 3.70 -22.22
CA ASP A 77 35.71 3.16 -21.00
C ASP A 77 35.75 4.24 -19.90
N GLY A 78 34.60 4.50 -19.29
CA GLY A 78 34.48 5.47 -18.19
C GLY A 78 35.23 5.04 -16.93
N TYR A 79 35.50 3.73 -16.77
CA TYR A 79 36.18 3.17 -15.60
C TYR A 79 37.70 3.08 -15.77
N GLU A 80 38.23 3.05 -16.99
CA GLU A 80 39.70 3.05 -17.25
C GLU A 80 40.39 4.30 -16.66
N ALA A 81 39.69 5.43 -16.61
CA ALA A 81 40.23 6.68 -16.06
C ALA A 81 40.44 6.61 -14.53
N VAL A 82 39.65 5.78 -13.85
CA VAL A 82 39.70 5.61 -12.39
C VAL A 82 40.78 4.62 -11.98
N GLU A 83 41.03 3.57 -12.76
CA GLU A 83 42.13 2.62 -12.47
C GLU A 83 43.52 3.26 -12.63
N LYS A 84 43.69 4.17 -13.60
CA LYS A 84 44.96 4.89 -13.82
C LYS A 84 45.29 5.92 -12.74
N SER A 85 44.32 6.40 -11.97
CA SER A 85 44.56 7.34 -10.87
C SER A 85 44.86 6.66 -9.53
N LEU A 86 44.59 5.34 -9.44
CA LEU A 86 44.85 4.51 -8.26
C LEU A 86 46.19 3.76 -8.32
N ARG A 87 46.92 3.87 -9.44
CA ARG A 87 48.31 3.39 -9.61
C ARG A 87 49.28 4.56 -9.55
#